data_AF-H3H6Q8-F1
#
_entry.id   AF-H3H6Q8-F1
#
_cell.length_a   1.000
_cell.length_b   1.000
_cell.length_c   1.000
_cell.angle_alpha   90.00
_cell.angle_beta   90.00
_cell.angle_gamma   90.00
#
_symmetry.space_group_name_H-M   'P 1'
#
loop_
_entity.id
_entity.type
_entity.pdbx_description
1 polymer ?
#
loop_
_entity_poly.entity_id
_entity_poly.type
_entity_poly.pdbx_seq_one_letter_code
_entity_poly.pdbx_strand_id
1 'polypeptide(L)'
;MAKAAQEGFSNSLRNELCGTNIKVVVVRPGVVATNFHEQRVGFDKTMYSQFLEGYEPLVSDDVADAISWVLEKPERVMVKALDVVPTAQRSLSVFDREWNVRNAK
;
A
#
# COMPACT_ATOMS: atom_id res chain seq x y z
N MET A 1 1.43 -14.26 6.44
CA MET A 1 0.14 -14.99 6.54
C MET A 1 -1.06 -14.06 6.73
N ALA A 2 -1.09 -13.15 7.70
CA ALA A 2 -2.26 -12.29 7.96
C ALA A 2 -2.78 -11.50 6.74
N LYS A 3 -1.89 -10.86 5.96
CA LYS A 3 -2.31 -10.11 4.75
C LYS A 3 -2.79 -11.00 3.61
N ALA A 4 -2.27 -12.22 3.48
CA ALA A 4 -2.78 -13.20 2.52
C ALA A 4 -4.16 -13.75 2.96
N ALA A 5 -4.39 -13.92 4.26
CA ALA A 5 -5.70 -14.29 4.79
C ALA A 5 -6.74 -13.18 4.58
N GLN A 6 -6.37 -11.91 4.80
CA GLN A 6 -7.21 -10.74 4.50
C GLN A 6 -7.64 -10.73 3.03
N GLU A 7 -6.72 -11.06 2.11
CA GLU A 7 -7.01 -11.16 0.68
C GLU A 7 -7.99 -12.29 0.37
N GLY A 8 -7.73 -13.50 0.87
CA GLY A 8 -8.62 -14.65 0.69
C GLY A 8 -10.03 -14.38 1.22
N PHE A 9 -10.13 -13.84 2.43
CA PHE A 9 -11.40 -13.44 3.04
C PHE A 9 -12.17 -12.43 2.20
N SER A 10 -11.49 -11.38 1.72
CA SER A 10 -12.12 -10.35 0.89
C SER A 10 -12.61 -10.90 -0.45
N ASN A 11 -11.94 -11.91 -1.01
CA ASN A 11 -12.38 -12.59 -2.22
C ASN A 11 -13.64 -13.44 -1.97
N SER A 12 -13.74 -14.15 -0.84
CA SER A 12 -14.96 -14.86 -0.47
C SER A 12 -16.14 -13.91 -0.29
N LEU A 13 -15.95 -12.79 0.42
CA LEU A 13 -17.01 -11.79 0.63
C LEU A 13 -17.59 -11.25 -0.68
N ARG A 14 -16.76 -11.02 -1.70
CA ARG A 14 -17.24 -10.57 -3.02
C ARG A 14 -18.21 -11.55 -3.66
N ASN A 15 -17.97 -12.85 -3.47
CA ASN A 15 -18.84 -13.89 -4.03
C ASN A 15 -20.13 -14.00 -3.21
N GLU A 16 -20.03 -13.94 -1.88
CA GLU A 16 -21.20 -14.02 -0.98
C GLU A 16 -22.15 -12.82 -1.13
N LEU A 17 -21.63 -11.66 -1.50
CA LEU A 17 -22.42 -10.44 -1.73
C LEU A 17 -23.02 -10.36 -3.14
N CYS A 18 -22.99 -11.45 -3.91
CA CYS A 18 -23.66 -11.54 -5.20
C CYS A 18 -25.16 -11.22 -5.06
N GLY A 19 -25.69 -10.38 -5.95
CA GLY A 19 -27.07 -9.89 -5.87
C GLY A 19 -27.24 -8.62 -5.03
N THR A 20 -26.16 -8.06 -4.49
CA THR A 20 -26.16 -6.75 -3.81
C THR A 20 -25.34 -5.71 -4.58
N ASN A 21 -25.45 -4.46 -4.16
CA ASN A 21 -24.64 -3.34 -4.65
C ASN A 21 -23.42 -3.06 -3.74
N ILE A 22 -23.08 -3.97 -2.83
CA ILE A 22 -21.96 -3.75 -1.89
C ILE A 22 -20.63 -4.04 -2.59
N LYS A 23 -19.73 -3.05 -2.58
CA LYS A 23 -18.37 -3.18 -3.13
C LYS A 23 -17.39 -3.56 -2.03
N VAL A 24 -16.55 -4.56 -2.30
CA VAL A 24 -15.45 -4.98 -1.39
C VAL A 24 -14.11 -4.68 -2.04
N VAL A 25 -13.34 -3.76 -1.48
CA VAL A 25 -12.04 -3.32 -2.02
C VAL A 25 -10.93 -3.72 -1.07
N VAL A 26 -9.79 -4.17 -1.61
CA VAL A 26 -8.55 -4.36 -0.84
C VAL A 26 -7.51 -3.35 -1.30
N VAL A 27 -7.05 -2.48 -0.39
CA VAL A 27 -5.95 -1.55 -0.65
C VAL A 27 -4.68 -2.13 -0.04
N ARG A 28 -3.63 -2.19 -0.86
CA ARG A 28 -2.35 -2.84 -0.57
C ARG A 28 -1.22 -1.81 -0.66
N PRO A 29 -1.00 -1.04 0.42
CA PRO A 29 0.10 -0.10 0.46
C PRO A 29 1.46 -0.83 0.58
N GLY A 30 2.49 -0.25 -0.04
CA GLY A 30 3.89 -0.63 0.11
C GLY A 30 4.54 0.01 1.35
N VAL A 31 5.75 0.53 1.20
CA VAL A 31 6.41 1.31 2.26
C VAL A 31 5.76 2.68 2.39
N VAL A 32 5.25 2.98 3.58
CA VAL A 32 4.65 4.27 3.94
C VAL A 32 5.30 4.78 5.22
N ALA A 33 5.74 6.03 5.22
CA ALA A 33 6.33 6.73 6.36
C ALA A 33 5.25 7.03 7.41
N THR A 34 4.97 6.02 8.24
CA THR A 34 4.09 6.11 9.41
C THR A 34 4.77 5.47 10.61
N ASN A 35 4.15 5.59 11.78
CA ASN A 35 4.61 4.96 13.02
C ASN A 35 4.66 3.42 12.95
N PHE A 36 4.07 2.80 11.90
CA PHE A 36 4.08 1.35 11.71
C PHE A 36 5.51 0.79 11.61
N HIS A 37 6.37 1.44 10.82
CA HIS A 37 7.73 0.94 10.62
C HIS A 37 8.61 1.14 11.85
N GLU A 38 8.42 2.24 12.61
CA GLU A 38 9.09 2.45 13.88
C GLU A 38 8.79 1.33 14.88
N GLN A 39 7.50 0.97 15.04
CA GLN A 39 7.10 -0.14 15.90
C GLN A 39 7.69 -1.48 15.44
N ARG A 40 7.73 -1.72 14.12
CA ARG A 40 8.28 -2.95 13.54
C ARG A 40 9.77 -3.14 13.87
N VAL A 41 10.55 -2.06 13.92
CA VAL A 41 11.97 -2.12 14.25
C VAL A 41 12.24 -1.93 15.75
N GLY A 42 11.22 -2.02 16.59
CA GLY A 42 11.37 -1.86 18.04
C GLY A 42 11.81 -0.45 18.46
N PHE A 43 11.40 0.57 17.71
CA PHE A 43 11.78 1.98 17.87
C PHE A 43 13.28 2.28 17.63
N ASP A 44 14.01 1.37 16.98
CA ASP A 44 15.39 1.61 16.54
C ASP A 44 15.43 2.59 15.34
N LYS A 45 15.81 3.84 15.64
CA LYS A 45 15.94 4.92 14.64
C LYS A 45 16.99 4.63 13.57
N THR A 46 18.05 3.89 13.90
CA THR A 46 19.12 3.56 12.96
C THR A 46 18.62 2.57 11.92
N MET A 47 17.97 1.49 12.37
CA MET A 47 17.36 0.51 11.45
C MET A 47 16.27 1.13 10.58
N TYR A 48 15.47 2.04 11.14
CA TYR A 48 14.48 2.79 10.38
C TYR A 48 15.12 3.62 9.27
N SER A 49 16.14 4.43 9.62
CA SER A 49 16.82 5.32 8.68
C SER A 49 17.53 4.55 7.57
N GLN A 50 18.21 3.46 7.92
CA GLN A 50 18.84 2.56 6.95
C GLN A 50 17.82 1.91 6.01
N PHE A 51 16.64 1.53 6.53
CA PHE A 51 15.61 0.92 5.70
C PHE A 51 15.06 1.87 4.62
N LEU A 52 14.97 3.17 4.92
CA LEU A 52 14.49 4.19 3.98
C LEU A 52 15.57 4.81 3.11
N GLU A 53 16.85 4.48 3.33
CA GLU A 53 17.95 5.07 2.59
C GLU A 53 17.83 4.86 1.07
N GLY A 54 18.05 5.92 0.30
CA GLY A 54 18.16 5.86 -1.16
C GLY A 54 16.86 6.07 -1.95
N TYR A 55 15.71 6.15 -1.27
CA TYR A 55 14.44 6.44 -1.92
C TYR A 55 13.47 7.24 -1.03
N GLU A 56 12.43 7.80 -1.62
CA GLU A 56 11.32 8.44 -0.91
C GLU A 56 10.18 7.42 -0.70
N PRO A 57 9.80 7.11 0.56
CA PRO A 57 8.61 6.31 0.85
C PRO A 57 7.33 7.12 0.59
N LEU A 58 6.18 6.44 0.53
CA LEU A 58 4.89 7.13 0.52
C LEU A 58 4.62 7.81 1.87
N VAL A 59 3.73 8.79 1.89
CA VAL A 59 3.13 9.33 3.12
C VAL A 59 1.69 8.85 3.31
N SER A 60 1.10 9.12 4.47
CA SER A 60 -0.29 8.73 4.76
C SER A 60 -1.28 9.27 3.73
N ASP A 61 -1.03 10.48 3.25
CA ASP A 61 -1.92 11.21 2.35
C ASP A 61 -1.98 10.54 0.98
N ASP A 62 -0.87 9.99 0.47
CA ASP A 62 -0.84 9.23 -0.79
C ASP A 62 -1.79 8.03 -0.75
N VAL A 63 -1.86 7.34 0.39
CA VAL A 63 -2.75 6.19 0.59
C VAL A 63 -4.21 6.65 0.74
N ALA A 64 -4.44 7.75 1.44
CA ALA A 64 -5.76 8.34 1.61
C ALA A 64 -6.36 8.81 0.28
N ASP A 65 -5.54 9.45 -0.57
CA ASP A 65 -5.92 9.90 -1.90
C ASP A 65 -6.24 8.72 -2.81
N ALA A 66 -5.43 7.65 -2.74
CA ALA A 66 -5.69 6.43 -3.49
C ALA A 66 -7.02 5.77 -3.09
N ILE A 67 -7.35 5.74 -1.79
CA ILE A 67 -8.65 5.26 -1.29
C ILE A 67 -9.78 6.14 -1.80
N SER A 68 -9.65 7.46 -1.65
CA SER A 68 -10.66 8.44 -2.09
C SER A 68 -10.95 8.29 -3.58
N TRP A 69 -9.89 8.14 -4.39
CA TRP A 69 -10.02 7.87 -5.81
C TRP A 69 -10.85 6.61 -6.07
N VAL A 70 -10.61 5.49 -5.36
CA VAL A 70 -11.43 4.26 -5.56
C VAL A 70 -12.90 4.50 -5.22
N LEU A 71 -13.18 5.23 -4.14
CA LEU A 71 -14.53 5.51 -3.68
C LEU A 71 -15.32 6.41 -4.63
N GLU A 72 -14.64 7.29 -5.36
CA GLU A 72 -15.26 8.18 -6.36
C GLU A 72 -15.67 7.48 -7.65
N LYS A 73 -15.28 6.21 -7.86
CA LYS A 73 -15.65 5.51 -9.10
C LYS A 73 -17.17 5.29 -9.17
N PRO A 74 -17.79 5.45 -10.37
CA PRO A 74 -19.23 5.28 -10.53
C PRO A 74 -19.67 3.85 -10.14
N GLU A 75 -20.96 3.66 -9.88
CA GLU A 75 -21.49 2.39 -9.33
C GLU A 75 -21.09 1.16 -10.16
N ARG A 76 -21.14 1.27 -11.49
CA ARG A 76 -20.74 0.20 -12.43
C ARG A 76 -19.26 -0.15 -12.45
N VAL A 77 -18.39 0.65 -11.82
CA VAL A 77 -16.94 0.43 -11.77
C VAL A 77 -16.54 -0.04 -10.38
N MET A 78 -15.82 -1.14 -10.34
CA MET A 78 -15.36 -1.76 -9.10
C MET A 78 -13.89 -2.11 -9.23
N VAL A 79 -13.08 -1.53 -8.35
CA VAL A 79 -11.65 -1.83 -8.21
C VAL A 79 -11.52 -2.91 -7.13
N LYS A 80 -11.22 -4.16 -7.51
CA LYS A 80 -11.11 -5.27 -6.55
C LYS A 80 -9.92 -5.08 -5.61
N ALA A 81 -8.78 -4.71 -6.18
CA ALA A 81 -7.57 -4.48 -5.43
C ALA A 81 -6.80 -3.30 -6.01
N LEU A 82 -6.13 -2.56 -5.13
CA LEU A 82 -5.26 -1.45 -5.50
C LEU A 82 -3.93 -1.59 -4.77
N ASP A 83 -2.86 -1.83 -5.52
CA ASP A 83 -1.49 -1.79 -5.02
C ASP A 83 -0.96 -0.35 -5.14
N VAL A 84 -0.57 0.24 -4.00
CA VAL A 84 -0.06 1.62 -3.92
C VAL A 84 1.31 1.57 -3.27
N VAL A 85 2.36 1.71 -4.08
CA VAL A 85 3.74 1.50 -3.62
C VAL A 85 4.62 2.69 -4.04
N PRO A 86 5.69 3.00 -3.27
CA PRO A 86 6.70 3.93 -3.76
C PRO A 86 7.21 3.49 -5.13
N THR A 87 7.46 4.42 -6.04
CA THR A 87 7.98 4.07 -7.38
C THR A 87 9.32 3.35 -7.33
N ALA A 88 10.12 3.64 -6.30
CA ALA A 88 11.38 2.96 -6.01
C ALA A 88 11.19 1.50 -5.53
N GLN A 89 10.01 1.13 -5.02
CA GLN A 89 9.70 -0.22 -4.60
C GLN A 89 9.09 -1.01 -5.77
N ARG A 90 9.88 -1.90 -6.38
CA ARG A 90 9.44 -2.69 -7.55
C ARG A 90 8.77 -4.00 -7.18
N SER A 91 9.15 -4.56 -6.03
CA SER A 91 8.54 -5.76 -5.46
C SER A 91 8.68 -5.73 -3.94
N LEU A 92 8.32 -6.83 -3.26
CA LEU A 92 8.51 -6.95 -1.82
C LEU A 92 9.99 -6.88 -1.39
N SER A 93 10.90 -7.35 -2.23
CA SER A 93 12.33 -7.43 -1.92
C SER A 93 13.20 -6.52 -2.78
N VAL A 94 12.66 -5.93 -3.85
CA VAL A 94 13.42 -5.12 -4.81
C VAL A 94 13.12 -3.64 -4.57
N PHE A 95 14.11 -2.95 -4.03
CA PHE A 95 14.10 -1.51 -3.79
C PHE A 95 15.21 -0.85 -4.59
N ASP A 96 14.85 0.24 -5.25
CA ASP A 96 15.74 1.07 -6.02
C ASP A 96 16.41 2.12 -5.11
N ARG A 97 17.58 1.75 -4.57
CA ARG A 97 18.33 2.55 -3.60
C ARG A 97 19.05 3.76 -4.19
N GLU A 98 19.01 3.92 -5.51
CA GLU A 98 19.58 5.09 -6.20
C GLU A 98 18.49 6.04 -6.70
N TRP A 99 17.23 5.79 -6.34
CA TRP A 99 16.10 6.57 -6.82
C TRP A 99 16.25 8.06 -6.46
N ASN A 100 16.67 8.38 -5.24
CA ASN A 100 16.89 9.77 -4.82
C ASN A 100 17.97 10.46 -5.68
N VAL A 101 19.08 9.76 -5.99
CA VAL A 101 20.19 10.30 -6.78
C VAL A 101 19.74 10.61 -8.21
N ARG A 102 18.97 9.71 -8.84
CA ARG A 102 18.49 9.92 -10.22
C ARG A 102 17.39 10.98 -10.33
N ASN A 103 16.66 11.25 -9.25
CA ASN A 103 15.59 12.24 -9.21
C ASN A 103 16.00 13.55 -8.53
N ALA A 104 17.24 13.66 -8.05
CA ALA A 104 17.83 14.91 -7.60
C ALA A 104 17.93 15.85 -8.81
N LYS A 105 17.07 16.86 -8.84
CA LYS A 105 17.18 18.00 -9.77
C LYS A 105 18.07 19.08 -9.15
#